data_AF-A0A371BGB6-F1
#
_entry.id   AF-A0A371BGB6-F1
#
_cell.length_a   1.000
_cell.length_b   1.000
_cell.length_c   1.000
_cell.angle_alpha   90.00
_cell.angle_beta   90.00
_cell.angle_gamma   90.00
#
_symmetry.space_group_name_H-M   'P 1'
#
loop_
_entity.id
_entity.type
_entity.pdbx_description
1 polymer ?
#
loop_
_entity_poly.entity_id
_entity_poly.type
_entity_poly.pdbx_seq_one_letter_code
_entity_poly.pdbx_strand_id
1 'polypeptide(L)'
;MENYPRARTSSMSASIYLDYQATTPLASEVFAAMEPWLKKNFWNPHSVHVGGRQAAAAIEAAREQVAALLPAGGRVIFTSGATEAINLATKGCGLSVTALATEHAAALDCVEHLGGSIVPTRADGLRAHDPAAPGLFAAMFVNNEIGTIQPISAIAASIHETGGLLLCDAVQGFGRMPVPHGPDLIAISAHKIHGPKGIGALWVRNGVHLQPLIHGGGQEQGLRSGTLSPALCVGFGAAAALAAERMEADANHVETLWNRAKELFTDWEINGSATHRYKGNLNIRLDGLDVARLMSECREVLFSAGSACASGSGRPSHVLRAIGLSDAQAKSSIRLGFGRYTTLEEIERAASLIKAAAERQLV
;
A
#
# COMPACT_ATOMS: atom_id res chain seq x y z
N MET A 1 -40.82 -21.23 15.27
CA MET A 1 -40.96 -19.78 15.47
C MET A 1 -39.68 -19.29 16.11
N GLU A 2 -38.80 -18.66 15.34
CA GLU A 2 -37.93 -17.59 15.86
C GLU A 2 -37.38 -16.84 14.64
N ASN A 3 -38.07 -15.74 14.33
CA ASN A 3 -37.72 -14.82 13.27
C ASN A 3 -36.51 -14.00 13.72
N TYR A 4 -35.31 -14.38 13.27
CA TYR A 4 -34.22 -13.41 13.23
C TYR A 4 -34.56 -12.33 12.19
N PRO A 5 -34.53 -11.04 12.54
CA PRO A 5 -34.74 -9.99 11.57
C PRO A 5 -33.62 -10.07 10.53
N ARG A 6 -34.00 -10.37 9.27
CA ARG A 6 -33.10 -10.18 8.12
C ARG A 6 -32.67 -8.72 8.17
N ALA A 7 -31.41 -8.49 8.53
CA ALA A 7 -30.77 -7.20 8.33
C ALA A 7 -31.08 -6.79 6.89
N ARG A 8 -31.75 -5.65 6.71
CA ARG A 8 -31.91 -5.05 5.40
C ARG A 8 -30.50 -4.79 4.90
N THR A 9 -29.99 -5.67 4.04
CA THR A 9 -28.85 -5.37 3.18
C THR A 9 -29.34 -4.26 2.26
N SER A 10 -29.15 -3.00 2.67
CA SER A 10 -29.17 -1.89 1.72
C SER A 10 -28.15 -2.28 0.66
N SER A 11 -28.60 -2.46 -0.57
CA SER A 11 -27.73 -2.79 -1.67
C SER A 11 -26.58 -1.79 -1.72
N MET A 12 -25.34 -2.27 -1.61
CA MET A 12 -24.12 -1.49 -1.91
C MET A 12 -24.05 -1.09 -3.41
N SER A 13 -25.16 -1.08 -4.13
CA SER A 13 -25.25 -0.97 -5.59
C SER A 13 -25.34 0.48 -6.10
N ALA A 14 -24.90 1.48 -5.34
CA ALA A 14 -25.02 2.88 -5.75
C ALA A 14 -23.78 3.76 -5.47
N SER A 15 -22.69 3.22 -4.92
CA SER A 15 -21.49 4.02 -4.62
C SER A 15 -20.33 3.64 -5.53
N ILE A 16 -19.70 4.64 -6.14
CA ILE A 16 -18.50 4.51 -6.98
C ILE A 16 -17.27 4.50 -6.07
N TYR A 17 -16.49 3.41 -6.07
CA TYR A 17 -15.31 3.28 -5.21
C TYR A 17 -14.02 3.71 -5.91
N LEU A 18 -13.48 4.87 -5.52
CA LEU A 18 -12.23 5.46 -6.02
C LEU A 18 -11.20 5.69 -4.90
N ASP A 19 -11.03 4.72 -4.00
CA ASP A 19 -10.05 4.78 -2.89
C ASP A 19 -9.11 3.57 -2.81
N TYR A 20 -8.68 3.05 -3.97
CA TYR A 20 -7.85 1.83 -4.08
C TYR A 20 -6.47 1.92 -3.39
N GLN A 21 -5.95 3.13 -3.13
CA GLN A 21 -4.71 3.27 -2.35
C GLN A 21 -4.91 3.07 -0.85
N ALA A 22 -6.12 3.28 -0.31
CA ALA A 22 -6.45 2.96 1.07
C ALA A 22 -6.63 1.45 1.25
N THR A 23 -7.51 0.84 0.44
CA THR A 23 -7.70 -0.61 0.43
C THR A 23 -8.35 -1.06 -0.88
N THR A 24 -8.26 -2.34 -1.18
CA THR A 24 -8.91 -2.94 -2.36
C THR A 24 -9.97 -3.95 -1.92
N PRO A 25 -11.01 -4.19 -2.74
CA PRO A 25 -11.95 -5.29 -2.49
C PRO A 25 -11.23 -6.64 -2.60
N LEU A 26 -11.61 -7.57 -1.73
CA LEU A 26 -11.12 -8.95 -1.76
C LEU A 26 -11.61 -9.62 -3.06
N ALA A 27 -10.69 -10.18 -3.84
CA ALA A 27 -11.06 -10.93 -5.04
C ALA A 27 -11.81 -12.21 -4.67
N SER A 28 -12.79 -12.60 -5.49
CA SER A 28 -13.62 -13.80 -5.29
C SER A 28 -12.79 -15.09 -5.21
N GLU A 29 -11.78 -15.19 -6.07
CA GLU A 29 -10.84 -16.31 -6.20
C GLU A 29 -9.99 -16.42 -4.93
N VAL A 30 -9.59 -15.27 -4.38
CA VAL A 30 -8.85 -15.21 -3.12
C VAL A 30 -9.73 -15.65 -1.97
N PHE A 31 -10.97 -15.15 -1.88
CA PHE A 31 -11.91 -15.60 -0.85
C PHE A 31 -12.17 -17.11 -0.92
N ALA A 32 -12.36 -17.66 -2.11
CA ALA A 32 -12.55 -19.09 -2.32
C ALA A 32 -11.33 -19.91 -1.85
N ALA A 33 -10.11 -19.42 -2.05
CA ALA A 33 -8.90 -20.05 -1.54
C ALA A 33 -8.81 -20.00 0.00
N MET A 34 -9.30 -18.93 0.63
CA MET A 34 -9.31 -18.76 2.08
C MET A 34 -10.35 -19.61 2.80
N GLU A 35 -11.55 -19.76 2.22
CA GLU A 35 -12.72 -20.33 2.89
C GLU A 35 -12.49 -21.71 3.54
N PRO A 36 -11.81 -22.68 2.89
CA PRO A 36 -11.56 -23.99 3.50
C PRO A 36 -10.81 -23.90 4.83
N TRP A 37 -9.88 -22.95 4.96
CA TRP A 37 -9.04 -22.73 6.14
C TRP A 37 -9.76 -21.98 7.27
N LEU A 38 -10.87 -21.32 6.96
CA LEU A 38 -11.74 -20.70 7.96
C LEU A 38 -12.74 -21.70 8.55
N LYS A 39 -13.07 -22.76 7.81
CA LYS A 39 -14.16 -23.70 8.18
C LYS A 39 -13.63 -25.09 8.53
N LYS A 40 -13.10 -25.81 7.54
CA LYS A 40 -12.81 -27.25 7.64
C LYS A 40 -11.37 -27.54 8.04
N ASN A 41 -10.43 -26.70 7.62
CA ASN A 41 -8.99 -26.87 7.81
C ASN A 41 -8.44 -25.89 8.87
N PHE A 42 -9.11 -25.76 10.02
CA PHE A 42 -8.79 -24.80 11.09
C PHE A 42 -7.52 -25.13 11.89
N TRP A 43 -6.70 -26.06 11.40
CA TRP A 43 -5.59 -26.65 12.13
C TRP A 43 -4.49 -25.63 12.44
N ASN A 44 -3.85 -25.80 13.61
CA ASN A 44 -2.65 -25.04 13.94
C ASN A 44 -1.46 -25.58 13.11
N PRO A 45 -0.78 -24.75 12.30
CA PRO A 45 0.34 -25.18 11.46
C PRO A 45 1.57 -25.66 12.24
N HIS A 46 1.64 -25.40 13.54
CA HIS A 46 2.73 -25.84 14.41
C HIS A 46 2.45 -27.20 15.08
N SER A 47 1.29 -27.80 14.84
CA SER A 47 0.95 -29.12 15.36
C SER A 47 1.55 -30.24 14.51
N VAL A 48 2.08 -31.28 15.17
CA VAL A 48 2.78 -32.39 14.50
C VAL A 48 1.85 -33.38 13.80
N HIS A 49 0.54 -33.32 14.02
CA HIS A 49 -0.43 -34.23 13.38
C HIS A 49 -0.69 -33.87 11.90
N VAL A 50 -1.38 -34.75 11.18
CA VAL A 50 -1.62 -34.59 9.73
C VAL A 50 -2.24 -33.24 9.36
N GLY A 51 -3.25 -32.77 10.10
CA GLY A 51 -3.87 -31.46 9.85
C GLY A 51 -2.91 -30.27 10.01
N GLY A 52 -2.01 -30.30 11.00
CA GLY A 52 -1.03 -29.23 11.21
C GLY A 52 0.03 -29.23 10.11
N ARG A 53 0.49 -30.42 9.68
CA ARG A 53 1.39 -30.55 8.52
C ARG A 53 0.75 -30.06 7.22
N GLN A 54 -0.55 -30.32 7.02
CA GLN A 54 -1.30 -29.77 5.88
C GLN A 54 -1.36 -28.24 5.92
N ALA A 55 -1.64 -27.65 7.09
CA ALA A 55 -1.64 -26.20 7.26
C ALA A 55 -0.26 -25.58 7.03
N ALA A 56 0.81 -26.20 7.55
CA ALA A 56 2.18 -25.76 7.30
C ALA A 56 2.54 -25.80 5.81
N ALA A 57 2.22 -26.89 5.11
CA ALA A 57 2.48 -27.00 3.67
C ALA A 57 1.72 -25.94 2.85
N ALA A 58 0.48 -25.62 3.22
CA ALA A 58 -0.29 -24.57 2.56
C ALA A 58 0.27 -23.17 2.80
N ILE A 59 0.79 -22.90 4.00
CA ILE A 59 1.48 -21.64 4.31
C ILE A 59 2.76 -21.52 3.47
N GLU A 60 3.55 -22.58 3.35
CA GLU A 60 4.78 -22.53 2.54
C GLU A 60 4.49 -22.36 1.04
N ALA A 61 3.46 -23.04 0.51
CA ALA A 61 3.00 -22.79 -0.86
C ALA A 61 2.56 -21.32 -1.08
N ALA A 62 1.86 -20.75 -0.10
CA ALA A 62 1.49 -19.33 -0.16
C ALA A 62 2.71 -18.40 -0.08
N ARG A 63 3.71 -18.78 0.73
CA ARG A 63 4.98 -18.05 0.83
C ARG A 63 5.73 -18.03 -0.50
N GLU A 64 5.76 -19.15 -1.21
CA GLU A 64 6.35 -19.26 -2.55
C GLU A 64 5.62 -18.36 -3.56
N GLN A 65 4.28 -18.33 -3.54
CA GLN A 65 3.49 -17.44 -4.40
C GLN A 65 3.78 -15.96 -4.15
N VAL A 66 3.94 -15.56 -2.88
CA VAL A 66 4.35 -14.19 -2.53
C VAL A 66 5.79 -13.91 -2.97
N ALA A 67 6.71 -14.85 -2.72
CA ALA A 67 8.12 -14.73 -3.07
C ALA A 67 8.37 -14.65 -4.59
N ALA A 68 7.51 -15.26 -5.41
CA ALA A 68 7.62 -15.25 -6.87
C ALA A 68 7.55 -13.84 -7.49
N LEU A 69 6.98 -12.87 -6.77
CA LEU A 69 6.90 -11.45 -7.18
C LEU A 69 8.00 -10.58 -6.57
N LEU A 70 8.94 -11.18 -5.83
CA LEU A 70 10.01 -10.49 -5.12
C LEU A 70 11.38 -10.86 -5.70
N PRO A 71 12.44 -10.08 -5.41
CA PRO A 71 13.79 -10.45 -5.83
C PRO A 71 14.22 -11.82 -5.30
N ALA A 72 15.02 -12.53 -6.11
CA ALA A 72 15.67 -13.75 -5.67
C ALA A 72 16.70 -13.48 -4.55
N GLY A 73 17.08 -14.52 -3.81
CA GLY A 73 18.13 -14.43 -2.79
C GLY A 73 17.68 -13.82 -1.46
N GLY A 74 16.43 -14.04 -1.07
CA GLY A 74 15.90 -13.65 0.23
C GLY A 74 14.74 -14.53 0.68
N ARG A 75 14.16 -14.18 1.83
CA ARG A 75 13.10 -14.95 2.48
C ARG A 75 11.94 -14.05 2.89
N VAL A 76 10.72 -14.57 2.80
CA VAL A 76 9.49 -13.87 3.18
C VAL A 76 9.12 -14.21 4.62
N ILE A 77 8.88 -13.19 5.43
CA ILE A 77 8.41 -13.26 6.83
C ILE A 77 7.00 -12.68 6.86
N PHE A 78 5.99 -13.49 7.15
CA PHE A 78 4.60 -13.04 7.29
C PHE A 78 4.42 -12.17 8.54
N THR A 79 3.67 -11.09 8.39
CA THR A 79 3.32 -10.14 9.45
C THR A 79 1.82 -9.85 9.42
N SER A 80 1.28 -9.09 10.37
CA SER A 80 -0.13 -8.64 10.33
C SER A 80 -0.41 -7.58 9.25
N GLY A 81 0.61 -7.07 8.59
CA GLY A 81 0.51 -5.99 7.60
C GLY A 81 1.83 -5.27 7.39
N ALA A 82 1.83 -4.33 6.44
CA ALA A 82 3.04 -3.57 6.14
C ALA A 82 3.50 -2.67 7.28
N THR A 83 2.60 -2.16 8.12
CA THR A 83 2.99 -1.39 9.32
C THR A 83 3.89 -2.22 10.25
N GLU A 84 3.52 -3.48 10.52
CA GLU A 84 4.35 -4.40 11.31
C GLU A 84 5.66 -4.74 10.58
N ALA A 85 5.60 -4.97 9.26
CA ALA A 85 6.80 -5.25 8.46
C ALA A 85 7.81 -4.10 8.46
N ILE A 86 7.34 -2.85 8.31
CA ILE A 86 8.16 -1.64 8.39
C ILE A 86 8.75 -1.50 9.78
N ASN A 87 7.96 -1.71 10.84
CA ASN A 87 8.46 -1.66 12.23
C ASN A 87 9.52 -2.73 12.50
N LEU A 88 9.31 -3.96 12.02
CA LEU A 88 10.30 -5.04 12.12
C LEU A 88 11.58 -4.68 11.37
N ALA A 89 11.47 -4.14 10.16
CA ALA A 89 12.62 -3.70 9.38
C ALA A 89 13.40 -2.57 10.06
N THR A 90 12.72 -1.49 10.47
CA THR A 90 13.38 -0.30 11.03
C THR A 90 13.95 -0.56 12.41
N LYS A 91 13.16 -1.12 13.33
CA LYS A 91 13.57 -1.36 14.72
C LYS A 91 14.45 -2.60 14.85
N GLY A 92 14.17 -3.64 14.06
CA GLY A 92 14.92 -4.90 14.09
C GLY A 92 16.29 -4.81 13.44
N CYS A 93 16.54 -3.86 12.54
CA CYS A 93 17.85 -3.73 11.88
C CYS A 93 18.95 -3.19 12.80
N GLY A 94 18.61 -2.44 13.86
CA GLY A 94 19.59 -1.90 14.81
C GLY A 94 20.56 -0.86 14.25
N LEU A 95 20.30 -0.33 13.05
CA LEU A 95 21.07 0.75 12.42
C LEU A 95 20.41 2.12 12.64
N SER A 96 21.17 3.20 12.44
CA SER A 96 20.59 4.54 12.27
C SER A 96 19.61 4.53 11.09
N VAL A 97 18.46 5.18 11.24
CA VAL A 97 17.42 5.18 10.21
C VAL A 97 17.28 6.56 9.59
N THR A 98 17.24 6.62 8.27
CA THR A 98 16.89 7.81 7.51
C THR A 98 15.74 7.48 6.56
N ALA A 99 14.79 8.39 6.38
CA ALA A 99 13.64 8.17 5.50
C ALA A 99 13.42 9.36 4.55
N LEU A 100 12.79 9.12 3.40
CA LEU A 100 12.23 10.20 2.60
C LEU A 100 11.08 10.89 3.34
N ALA A 101 10.97 12.21 3.17
CA ALA A 101 9.91 13.01 3.78
C ALA A 101 8.49 12.60 3.34
N THR A 102 8.37 11.89 2.22
CA THR A 102 7.10 11.42 1.66
C THR A 102 6.76 9.98 2.04
N GLU A 103 7.54 9.33 2.92
CA GLU A 103 7.22 7.99 3.41
C GLU A 103 5.86 7.92 4.13
N HIS A 104 5.35 6.69 4.26
CA HIS A 104 4.19 6.42 5.09
C HIS A 104 4.49 6.69 6.58
N ALA A 105 3.47 7.09 7.35
CA ALA A 105 3.60 7.36 8.80
C ALA A 105 4.25 6.19 9.57
N ALA A 106 3.95 4.95 9.18
CA ALA A 106 4.59 3.76 9.77
C ALA A 106 6.13 3.80 9.74
N ALA A 107 6.73 4.39 8.71
CA ALA A 107 8.18 4.57 8.61
C ALA A 107 8.61 5.86 9.32
N LEU A 108 7.94 6.99 9.05
CA LEU A 108 8.28 8.28 9.66
C LEU A 108 8.23 8.26 11.19
N ASP A 109 7.19 7.65 11.78
CA ASP A 109 7.05 7.50 13.24
C ASP A 109 8.15 6.60 13.81
N CYS A 110 8.63 5.61 13.04
CA CYS A 110 9.79 4.81 13.45
C CYS A 110 11.08 5.63 13.41
N VAL A 111 11.27 6.47 12.39
CA VAL A 111 12.41 7.38 12.29
C VAL A 111 12.41 8.35 13.46
N GLU A 112 11.28 8.98 13.77
CA GLU A 112 11.14 9.87 14.92
C GLU A 112 11.45 9.14 16.23
N HIS A 113 10.85 7.96 16.43
CA HIS A 113 11.07 7.15 17.64
C HIS A 113 12.54 6.74 17.85
N LEU A 114 13.27 6.49 16.77
CA LEU A 114 14.68 6.08 16.81
C LEU A 114 15.65 7.27 16.78
N GLY A 115 15.15 8.52 16.76
CA GLY A 115 15.98 9.72 16.64
C GLY A 115 16.72 9.80 15.30
N GLY A 116 16.11 9.25 14.25
CA GLY A 116 16.65 9.23 12.89
C GLY A 116 16.43 10.54 12.13
N SER A 117 16.73 10.53 10.83
CA SER A 117 16.71 11.71 9.97
C SER A 117 15.68 11.61 8.85
N ILE A 118 15.14 12.75 8.42
CA ILE A 118 14.23 12.85 7.28
C ILE A 118 14.90 13.64 6.16
N VAL A 119 14.90 13.06 4.95
CA VAL A 119 15.48 13.65 3.73
C VAL A 119 14.35 14.25 2.87
N PRO A 120 14.48 15.50 2.41
CA PRO A 120 13.45 16.14 1.59
C PRO A 120 13.30 15.51 0.21
N THR A 121 12.14 15.74 -0.40
CA THR A 121 11.86 15.42 -1.80
C THR A 121 11.85 16.65 -2.68
N ARG A 122 11.93 16.43 -3.99
CA ARG A 122 11.68 17.44 -5.02
C ARG A 122 10.17 17.74 -5.12
N ALA A 123 9.81 18.81 -5.83
CA ALA A 123 8.41 19.20 -6.03
C ALA A 123 7.56 18.17 -6.81
N ASP A 124 8.19 17.24 -7.54
CA ASP A 124 7.51 16.12 -8.20
C ASP A 124 7.41 14.86 -7.32
N GLY A 125 7.89 14.93 -6.08
CA GLY A 125 7.88 13.84 -5.11
C GLY A 125 9.06 12.86 -5.24
N LEU A 126 9.93 13.04 -6.23
CA LEU A 126 11.14 12.22 -6.35
C LEU A 126 12.16 12.61 -5.28
N ARG A 127 13.02 11.66 -4.88
CA ARG A 127 14.15 11.94 -3.98
C ARG A 127 14.98 13.14 -4.48
N ALA A 128 15.37 14.03 -3.56
CA ALA A 128 16.24 15.17 -3.87
C ALA A 128 17.73 14.83 -3.82
N HIS A 129 18.18 14.17 -2.76
CA HIS A 129 19.58 13.76 -2.57
C HIS A 129 19.66 12.47 -1.75
N ASP A 130 20.82 11.81 -1.80
CA ASP A 130 21.12 10.62 -1.02
C ASP A 130 21.63 10.98 0.39
N PRO A 131 21.36 10.15 1.40
CA PRO A 131 21.97 10.31 2.72
C PRO A 131 23.48 10.08 2.64
N ALA A 132 24.25 10.86 3.40
CA ALA A 132 25.70 10.80 3.40
C ALA A 132 26.30 9.74 4.36
N ALA A 133 25.52 9.27 5.33
CA ALA A 133 25.98 8.37 6.39
C ALA A 133 25.42 6.95 6.21
N PRO A 134 26.20 5.90 6.56
CA PRO A 134 25.70 4.54 6.59
C PRO A 134 24.55 4.39 7.58
N GLY A 135 23.61 3.52 7.24
CA GLY A 135 22.42 3.22 8.04
C GLY A 135 21.38 2.47 7.22
N LEU A 136 20.17 2.36 7.77
CA LEU A 136 19.00 1.93 7.01
C LEU A 136 18.32 3.14 6.38
N PHE A 137 18.25 3.18 5.05
CA PHE A 137 17.46 4.17 4.33
C PHE A 137 16.08 3.60 3.97
N ALA A 138 15.01 4.30 4.32
CA ALA A 138 13.64 3.94 3.96
C ALA A 138 13.16 4.81 2.79
N ALA A 139 12.79 4.15 1.69
CA ALA A 139 12.20 4.80 0.54
C ALA A 139 11.09 3.93 -0.06
N MET A 140 9.89 4.47 -0.13
CA MET A 140 8.73 3.80 -0.67
C MET A 140 8.80 3.78 -2.19
N PHE A 141 8.45 2.65 -2.77
CA PHE A 141 8.52 2.43 -4.21
C PHE A 141 7.52 3.31 -4.96
N VAL A 142 6.27 3.28 -4.52
CA VAL A 142 5.18 4.07 -5.09
C VAL A 142 4.51 4.83 -3.96
N ASN A 143 4.45 6.16 -4.07
CA ASN A 143 3.82 6.96 -3.03
C ASN A 143 2.31 6.71 -2.99
N ASN A 144 1.76 6.47 -1.80
CA ASN A 144 0.33 6.17 -1.61
C ASN A 144 -0.60 7.37 -1.79
N GLU A 145 -0.09 8.60 -1.71
CA GLU A 145 -0.89 9.82 -1.88
C GLU A 145 -0.80 10.33 -3.32
N ILE A 146 0.41 10.57 -3.81
CA ILE A 146 0.67 11.21 -5.10
C ILE A 146 1.09 10.23 -6.20
N GLY A 147 1.22 8.93 -5.92
CA GLY A 147 1.47 7.93 -6.95
C GLY A 147 2.86 7.99 -7.60
N THR A 148 3.71 8.95 -7.21
CA THR A 148 5.09 9.08 -7.70
C THR A 148 5.87 7.80 -7.46
N ILE A 149 6.57 7.31 -8.49
CA ILE A 149 7.41 6.12 -8.48
C ILE A 149 8.85 6.55 -8.23
N GLN A 150 9.46 6.08 -7.14
CA GLN A 150 10.89 6.31 -6.86
C GLN A 150 11.78 5.41 -7.72
N PRO A 151 12.98 5.85 -8.12
CA PRO A 151 13.94 5.05 -8.88
C PRO A 151 14.71 4.08 -7.97
N ILE A 152 14.00 3.15 -7.32
CA ILE A 152 14.50 2.31 -6.21
C ILE A 152 15.83 1.59 -6.50
N SER A 153 16.06 1.09 -7.72
CA SER A 153 17.35 0.44 -8.03
C SER A 153 18.53 1.41 -8.03
N ALA A 154 18.34 2.64 -8.51
CA ALA A 154 19.36 3.68 -8.40
C ALA A 154 19.53 4.16 -6.95
N ILE A 155 18.44 4.15 -6.17
CA ILE A 155 18.52 4.40 -4.73
C ILE A 155 19.39 3.36 -4.04
N ALA A 156 19.10 2.08 -4.27
CA ALA A 156 19.85 0.98 -3.68
C ALA A 156 21.34 1.08 -3.98
N ALA A 157 21.71 1.33 -5.24
CA ALA A 157 23.11 1.48 -5.64
C ALA A 157 23.84 2.56 -4.83
N SER A 158 23.24 3.76 -4.71
CA SER A 158 23.85 4.86 -3.95
C SER A 158 23.92 4.58 -2.44
N ILE A 159 22.90 3.95 -1.86
CA ILE A 159 22.91 3.57 -0.43
C ILE A 159 23.96 2.49 -0.14
N HIS A 160 24.17 1.56 -1.07
CA HIS A 160 25.21 0.53 -0.92
C HIS A 160 26.63 1.10 -1.02
N GLU A 161 26.85 2.17 -1.80
CA GLU A 161 28.13 2.88 -1.84
C GLU A 161 28.52 3.49 -0.49
N THR A 162 27.54 3.87 0.34
CA THR A 162 27.81 4.36 1.71
C THR A 162 27.96 3.22 2.73
N GLY A 163 27.79 1.95 2.33
CA GLY A 163 27.72 0.80 3.23
C GLY A 163 26.39 0.68 3.99
N GLY A 164 25.34 1.37 3.53
CA GLY A 164 23.99 1.30 4.11
C GLY A 164 23.14 0.16 3.56
N LEU A 165 21.92 0.03 4.09
CA LEU A 165 20.89 -0.89 3.62
C LEU A 165 19.65 -0.11 3.17
N LEU A 166 18.90 -0.65 2.21
CA LEU A 166 17.66 -0.07 1.72
C LEU A 166 16.43 -0.87 2.19
N LEU A 167 15.55 -0.21 2.94
CA LEU A 167 14.16 -0.62 3.14
C LEU A 167 13.28 0.00 2.05
N CYS A 168 12.67 -0.86 1.24
CA CYS A 168 11.68 -0.49 0.25
C CYS A 168 10.27 -0.77 0.79
N ASP A 169 9.47 0.28 1.02
CA ASP A 169 8.03 0.12 1.18
C ASP A 169 7.40 -0.08 -0.22
N ALA A 170 7.12 -1.33 -0.56
CA ALA A 170 6.54 -1.72 -1.85
C ALA A 170 5.02 -1.88 -1.80
N VAL A 171 4.34 -1.43 -0.74
CA VAL A 171 2.90 -1.66 -0.50
C VAL A 171 2.01 -1.22 -1.65
N GLN A 172 2.37 -0.14 -2.34
CA GLN A 172 1.59 0.40 -3.46
C GLN A 172 2.06 -0.08 -4.83
N GLY A 173 3.21 -0.77 -4.91
CA GLY A 173 3.79 -1.28 -6.16
C GLY A 173 3.71 -2.80 -6.30
N PHE A 174 3.86 -3.56 -5.21
CA PHE A 174 3.77 -5.03 -5.20
C PHE A 174 2.48 -5.50 -5.85
N GLY A 175 2.58 -6.46 -6.78
CA GLY A 175 1.44 -7.00 -7.53
C GLY A 175 0.77 -6.07 -8.55
N ARG A 176 1.19 -4.80 -8.63
CA ARG A 176 0.69 -3.82 -9.63
C ARG A 176 1.72 -3.54 -10.72
N MET A 177 2.99 -3.67 -10.38
CA MET A 177 4.13 -3.52 -11.28
C MET A 177 5.31 -4.36 -10.78
N PRO A 178 6.32 -4.64 -11.63
CA PRO A 178 7.50 -5.38 -11.20
C PRO A 178 8.20 -4.69 -10.03
N VAL A 179 8.53 -5.46 -8.99
CA VAL A 179 9.30 -4.96 -7.85
C VAL A 179 10.75 -4.78 -8.28
N PRO A 180 11.36 -3.59 -8.10
CA PRO A 180 12.71 -3.33 -8.53
C PRO A 180 13.74 -4.13 -7.71
N HIS A 181 14.82 -4.53 -8.37
CA HIS A 181 16.00 -5.09 -7.70
C HIS A 181 16.74 -4.03 -6.90
N GLY A 182 17.55 -4.46 -5.92
CA GLY A 182 18.40 -3.57 -5.14
C GLY A 182 18.05 -3.45 -3.64
N PRO A 183 16.77 -3.45 -3.21
CA PRO A 183 16.44 -3.39 -1.79
C PRO A 183 16.98 -4.56 -0.96
N ASP A 184 17.22 -4.33 0.32
CA ASP A 184 17.65 -5.33 1.30
C ASP A 184 16.49 -5.84 2.14
N LEU A 185 15.49 -4.99 2.32
CA LEU A 185 14.25 -5.24 3.03
C LEU A 185 13.09 -4.72 2.18
N ILE A 186 12.01 -5.50 2.02
CA ILE A 186 10.83 -5.08 1.23
C ILE A 186 9.56 -5.35 2.03
N ALA A 187 8.83 -4.29 2.37
CA ALA A 187 7.55 -4.38 3.07
C ALA A 187 6.38 -4.43 2.07
N ILE A 188 5.46 -5.38 2.28
CA ILE A 188 4.29 -5.61 1.40
C ILE A 188 3.02 -5.88 2.20
N SER A 189 1.86 -5.69 1.58
CA SER A 189 0.54 -5.82 2.21
C SER A 189 -0.48 -6.45 1.26
N ALA A 190 -1.21 -7.46 1.72
CA ALA A 190 -2.14 -8.22 0.87
C ALA A 190 -3.35 -7.39 0.41
N HIS A 191 -3.91 -6.56 1.29
CA HIS A 191 -5.13 -5.80 0.98
C HIS A 191 -4.94 -4.65 -0.02
N LYS A 192 -3.73 -4.46 -0.56
CA LYS A 192 -3.47 -3.53 -1.67
C LYS A 192 -3.50 -4.22 -3.05
N ILE A 193 -3.54 -5.55 -3.06
CA ILE A 193 -3.55 -6.40 -4.25
C ILE A 193 -4.76 -7.35 -4.28
N HIS A 194 -5.91 -6.91 -3.77
CA HIS A 194 -7.13 -7.69 -3.69
C HIS A 194 -7.06 -8.91 -2.76
N GLY A 195 -6.09 -8.93 -1.84
CA GLY A 195 -5.97 -9.91 -0.77
C GLY A 195 -6.68 -9.49 0.54
N PRO A 196 -6.66 -10.34 1.57
CA PRO A 196 -7.31 -10.05 2.84
C PRO A 196 -6.59 -8.95 3.63
N LYS A 197 -7.35 -8.22 4.45
CA LYS A 197 -6.79 -7.34 5.49
C LYS A 197 -6.24 -8.18 6.64
N GLY A 198 -5.31 -7.60 7.40
CA GLY A 198 -4.72 -8.27 8.58
C GLY A 198 -3.57 -9.22 8.27
N ILE A 199 -3.03 -9.17 7.04
CA ILE A 199 -1.77 -9.84 6.70
C ILE A 199 -0.92 -9.00 5.75
N GLY A 200 0.38 -9.04 5.97
CA GLY A 200 1.42 -8.52 5.10
C GLY A 200 2.66 -9.39 5.21
N ALA A 201 3.78 -8.91 4.67
CA ALA A 201 5.05 -9.57 4.84
C ALA A 201 6.23 -8.61 4.74
N LEU A 202 7.36 -9.05 5.28
CA LEU A 202 8.68 -8.47 5.07
C LEU A 202 9.52 -9.48 4.30
N TRP A 203 9.98 -9.13 3.11
CA TRP A 203 11.06 -9.86 2.45
C TRP A 203 12.40 -9.38 2.99
N VAL A 204 13.28 -10.32 3.32
CA VAL A 204 14.60 -10.06 3.90
C VAL A 204 15.66 -10.71 3.01
N ARG A 205 16.58 -9.92 2.47
CA ARG A 205 17.71 -10.42 1.69
C ARG A 205 18.57 -11.38 2.52
N ASN A 206 19.11 -12.41 1.89
CA ASN A 206 20.10 -13.29 2.52
C ASN A 206 21.30 -12.49 3.03
N GLY A 207 21.78 -12.81 4.23
CA GLY A 207 22.86 -12.08 4.90
C GLY A 207 22.40 -10.87 5.72
N VAL A 208 21.14 -10.43 5.60
CA VAL A 208 20.57 -9.41 6.48
C VAL A 208 20.04 -10.06 7.75
N HIS A 209 20.50 -9.55 8.89
CA HIS A 209 20.11 -10.01 10.22
C HIS A 209 19.23 -8.97 10.91
N LEU A 210 18.11 -9.41 11.47
CA LEU A 210 17.16 -8.57 12.21
C LEU A 210 16.94 -9.13 13.60
N GLN A 211 16.70 -8.26 14.57
CA GLN A 211 16.15 -8.63 15.87
C GLN A 211 14.62 -8.71 15.79
N PRO A 212 13.99 -9.68 16.48
CA PRO A 212 12.54 -9.79 16.49
C PRO A 212 11.89 -8.61 17.22
N LEU A 213 10.74 -8.15 16.70
CA LEU A 213 9.88 -7.19 17.38
C LEU A 213 8.87 -7.90 18.31
N ILE A 214 8.38 -9.07 17.89
CA ILE A 214 7.39 -9.86 18.63
C ILE A 214 8.07 -11.14 19.11
N HIS A 215 8.30 -11.22 20.42
CA HIS A 215 8.91 -12.36 21.10
C HIS A 215 7.88 -13.45 21.43
N GLY A 216 8.34 -14.71 21.53
CA GLY A 216 7.47 -15.85 21.83
C GLY A 216 7.99 -17.16 21.27
N GLY A 217 7.08 -17.98 20.73
CA GLY A 217 7.33 -19.37 20.34
C GLY A 217 8.21 -19.61 19.11
N GLY A 218 8.90 -18.59 18.58
CA GLY A 218 9.91 -18.76 17.53
C GLY A 218 9.35 -19.00 16.13
N GLN A 219 8.06 -18.73 15.90
CA GLN A 219 7.47 -18.76 14.56
C GLN A 219 8.17 -17.79 13.60
N GLU A 220 7.96 -17.99 12.29
CA GLU A 220 8.56 -17.19 11.23
C GLU A 220 10.07 -17.01 11.43
N GLN A 221 10.76 -18.13 11.65
CA GLN A 221 12.22 -18.22 11.77
C GLN A 221 12.76 -17.40 12.95
N GLY A 222 11.99 -17.30 14.03
CA GLY A 222 12.33 -16.54 15.22
C GLY A 222 12.13 -15.03 15.11
N LEU A 223 11.74 -14.50 13.95
CA LEU A 223 11.59 -13.05 13.72
C LEU A 223 10.21 -12.51 14.08
N ARG A 224 9.17 -13.35 14.01
CA ARG A 224 7.79 -12.94 14.25
C ARG A 224 7.00 -14.08 14.91
N SER A 225 6.99 -14.07 16.24
CA SER A 225 6.26 -15.08 17.02
C SER A 225 4.73 -14.94 16.91
N GLY A 226 4.02 -16.03 17.16
CA GLY A 226 2.57 -16.13 17.13
C GLY A 226 2.07 -17.07 16.04
N THR A 227 0.98 -17.78 16.32
CA THR A 227 0.38 -18.75 15.39
C THR A 227 0.02 -18.08 14.07
N LEU A 228 0.51 -18.62 12.96
CA LEU A 228 0.13 -18.16 11.63
C LEU A 228 -1.31 -18.56 11.33
N SER A 229 -2.06 -17.67 10.68
CA SER A 229 -3.38 -17.99 10.15
C SER A 229 -3.24 -18.59 8.75
N PRO A 230 -3.52 -19.90 8.55
CA PRO A 230 -3.44 -20.51 7.22
C PRO A 230 -4.38 -19.82 6.24
N ALA A 231 -5.57 -19.40 6.69
CA ALA A 231 -6.52 -18.67 5.85
C ALA A 231 -5.94 -17.36 5.33
N LEU A 232 -5.30 -16.56 6.18
CA LEU A 232 -4.71 -15.29 5.75
C LEU A 232 -3.49 -15.51 4.85
N CYS A 233 -2.62 -16.46 5.19
CA CYS A 233 -1.43 -16.76 4.39
C CYS A 233 -1.83 -17.22 2.99
N VAL A 234 -2.72 -18.21 2.90
CA VAL A 234 -3.25 -18.72 1.62
C VAL A 234 -3.98 -17.63 0.84
N GLY A 235 -4.74 -16.77 1.50
CA GLY A 235 -5.35 -15.61 0.85
C GLY A 235 -4.32 -14.64 0.27
N PHE A 236 -3.22 -14.39 0.97
CA PHE A 236 -2.15 -13.54 0.44
C PHE A 236 -1.42 -14.20 -0.73
N GLY A 237 -1.09 -15.49 -0.63
CA GLY A 237 -0.49 -16.26 -1.72
C GLY A 237 -1.36 -16.27 -2.98
N ALA A 238 -2.66 -16.56 -2.84
CA ALA A 238 -3.61 -16.52 -3.94
C ALA A 238 -3.73 -15.12 -4.56
N ALA A 239 -3.73 -14.06 -3.74
CA ALA A 239 -3.74 -12.69 -4.23
C ALA A 239 -2.46 -12.36 -5.02
N ALA A 240 -1.29 -12.79 -4.55
CA ALA A 240 -0.02 -12.62 -5.23
C ALA A 240 0.02 -13.38 -6.56
N ALA A 241 -0.43 -14.63 -6.60
CA ALA A 241 -0.52 -15.43 -7.83
C ALA A 241 -1.44 -14.78 -8.86
N LEU A 242 -2.63 -14.32 -8.43
CA LEU A 242 -3.58 -13.63 -9.30
C LEU A 242 -3.04 -12.27 -9.78
N ALA A 243 -2.32 -11.56 -8.93
CA ALA A 243 -1.67 -10.31 -9.30
C ALA A 243 -0.56 -10.54 -10.34
N ALA A 244 0.20 -11.63 -10.23
CA ALA A 244 1.20 -12.01 -11.22
C ALA A 244 0.58 -12.31 -12.60
N GLU A 245 -0.49 -13.10 -12.63
CA GLU A 245 -1.21 -13.44 -13.87
C GLU A 245 -1.81 -12.20 -14.56
N ARG A 246 -2.37 -11.28 -13.76
CA ARG A 246 -3.13 -10.14 -14.28
C ARG A 246 -2.35 -8.85 -14.42
N MET A 247 -1.07 -8.81 -14.05
CA MET A 247 -0.30 -7.56 -13.92
C MET A 247 -0.39 -6.68 -15.17
N GLU A 248 -0.17 -7.26 -16.35
CA GLU A 248 -0.23 -6.52 -17.62
C GLU A 248 -1.66 -6.08 -17.98
N ALA A 249 -2.64 -6.96 -17.83
CA ALA A 249 -4.03 -6.66 -18.12
C ALA A 249 -4.58 -5.55 -17.18
N ASP A 250 -4.28 -5.65 -15.89
CA ASP A 250 -4.67 -4.64 -14.90
C ASP A 250 -3.93 -3.32 -15.14
N ALA A 251 -2.66 -3.33 -15.57
CA ALA A 251 -1.91 -2.13 -15.94
C ALA A 251 -2.50 -1.42 -17.17
N ASN A 252 -2.84 -2.17 -18.22
CA ASN A 252 -3.48 -1.63 -19.43
C ASN A 252 -4.85 -1.02 -19.11
N HIS A 253 -5.66 -1.72 -18.31
CA HIS A 253 -6.95 -1.21 -17.85
C HIS A 253 -6.81 0.10 -17.07
N VAL A 254 -5.89 0.12 -16.09
CA VAL A 254 -5.62 1.32 -15.28
C VAL A 254 -5.09 2.48 -16.14
N GLU A 255 -4.31 2.21 -17.18
CA GLU A 255 -3.85 3.22 -18.13
C GLU A 255 -5.02 3.84 -18.92
N THR A 256 -5.97 3.02 -19.39
CA THR A 256 -7.19 3.53 -20.03
C THR A 256 -7.99 4.45 -19.09
N LEU A 257 -8.18 4.03 -17.83
CA LEU A 257 -8.87 4.85 -16.83
C LEU A 257 -8.13 6.15 -16.52
N TRP A 258 -6.80 6.09 -16.43
CA TRP A 258 -5.94 7.25 -16.19
C TRP A 258 -6.06 8.30 -17.29
N ASN A 259 -5.97 7.88 -18.55
CA ASN A 259 -6.09 8.78 -19.69
C ASN A 259 -7.46 9.48 -19.67
N ARG A 260 -8.53 8.72 -19.41
CA ARG A 260 -9.87 9.30 -19.30
C ARG A 260 -10.01 10.27 -18.13
N ALA A 261 -9.51 9.91 -16.95
CA ALA A 261 -9.56 10.78 -15.77
C ALA A 261 -8.77 12.09 -16.01
N LYS A 262 -7.60 12.03 -16.65
CA LYS A 262 -6.82 13.22 -17.02
C LYS A 262 -7.58 14.16 -17.95
N GLU A 263 -8.29 13.63 -18.94
CA GLU A 263 -9.10 14.44 -19.86
C GLU A 263 -10.27 15.14 -19.14
N LEU A 264 -10.84 14.50 -18.12
CA LEU A 264 -12.01 15.03 -17.40
C LEU A 264 -11.62 16.14 -16.40
N PHE A 265 -10.40 16.10 -15.87
CA PHE A 265 -9.87 17.01 -14.86
C PHE A 265 -8.75 17.93 -15.39
N THR A 266 -8.82 18.36 -16.66
CA THR A 266 -7.81 19.25 -17.26
C THR A 266 -7.74 20.64 -16.63
N ASP A 267 -8.81 21.06 -15.97
CA ASP A 267 -8.98 22.30 -15.21
C ASP A 267 -8.48 22.19 -13.75
N TRP A 268 -7.94 21.03 -13.36
CA TRP A 268 -7.37 20.77 -12.04
C TRP A 268 -5.86 20.53 -12.17
N GLU A 269 -5.11 20.84 -11.12
CA GLU A 269 -3.66 20.66 -11.12
C GLU A 269 -3.26 19.31 -10.51
N ILE A 270 -2.39 18.55 -11.18
CA ILE A 270 -1.87 17.28 -10.65
C ILE A 270 -0.77 17.54 -9.62
N ASN A 271 -0.85 16.86 -8.47
CA ASN A 271 0.14 16.90 -7.41
C ASN A 271 1.18 15.77 -7.58
N GLY A 272 2.47 16.11 -7.63
CA GLY A 272 3.57 15.16 -7.86
C GLY A 272 3.87 14.93 -9.35
N SER A 273 4.72 13.95 -9.66
CA SER A 273 5.12 13.67 -11.05
C SER A 273 3.94 13.16 -11.88
N ALA A 274 3.75 13.69 -13.09
CA ALA A 274 2.80 13.14 -14.06
C ALA A 274 3.40 12.01 -14.91
N THR A 275 4.73 11.91 -14.98
CA THR A 275 5.46 10.95 -15.82
C THR A 275 5.97 9.75 -15.03
N HIS A 276 6.51 9.98 -13.84
CA HIS A 276 7.00 8.91 -12.95
C HIS A 276 5.90 8.52 -11.98
N ARG A 277 4.81 7.94 -12.48
CA ARG A 277 3.60 7.71 -11.68
C ARG A 277 2.95 6.36 -11.95
N TYR A 278 2.46 5.73 -10.88
CA TYR A 278 1.50 4.66 -10.99
C TYR A 278 0.13 5.22 -11.41
N LYS A 279 -0.31 4.86 -12.62
CA LYS A 279 -1.49 5.42 -13.30
C LYS A 279 -2.82 5.16 -12.56
N GLY A 280 -2.87 4.23 -11.60
CA GLY A 280 -4.06 4.00 -10.78
C GLY A 280 -4.23 4.97 -9.62
N ASN A 281 -3.37 6.00 -9.52
CA ASN A 281 -3.44 7.07 -8.53
C ASN A 281 -3.47 8.43 -9.22
N LEU A 282 -4.54 9.19 -8.99
CA LEU A 282 -4.67 10.57 -9.43
C LEU A 282 -4.85 11.46 -8.19
N ASN A 283 -3.83 12.25 -7.88
CA ASN A 283 -3.90 13.27 -6.85
C ASN A 283 -3.95 14.65 -7.52
N ILE A 284 -5.04 15.37 -7.31
CA ILE A 284 -5.35 16.62 -8.01
C ILE A 284 -5.84 17.67 -7.02
N ARG A 285 -5.65 18.95 -7.35
CA ARG A 285 -6.12 20.09 -6.57
C ARG A 285 -6.86 21.10 -7.42
N LEU A 286 -7.76 21.84 -6.78
CA LEU A 286 -8.42 23.01 -7.33
C LEU A 286 -8.41 24.11 -6.27
N ASP A 287 -7.79 25.25 -6.56
CA ASP A 287 -7.67 26.33 -5.57
C ASP A 287 -9.04 26.87 -5.13
N GLY A 288 -9.15 27.20 -3.84
CA GLY A 288 -10.40 27.67 -3.23
C GLY A 288 -11.40 26.58 -2.84
N LEU A 289 -11.14 25.32 -3.18
CA LEU A 289 -12.02 24.20 -2.86
C LEU A 289 -12.00 23.84 -1.36
N ASP A 290 -13.19 23.72 -0.75
CA ASP A 290 -13.37 23.05 0.54
C ASP A 290 -13.63 21.56 0.30
N VAL A 291 -12.59 20.75 0.49
CA VAL A 291 -12.67 19.30 0.27
C VAL A 291 -13.63 18.61 1.24
N ALA A 292 -13.74 19.08 2.49
CA ALA A 292 -14.67 18.49 3.45
C ALA A 292 -16.13 18.71 3.01
N ARG A 293 -16.44 19.93 2.53
CA ARG A 293 -17.73 20.22 1.90
C ARG A 293 -17.94 19.40 0.64
N LEU A 294 -16.92 19.30 -0.23
CA LEU A 294 -16.97 18.51 -1.46
C LEU A 294 -17.35 17.05 -1.18
N MET A 295 -16.67 16.40 -0.23
CA MET A 295 -16.94 15.01 0.15
C MET A 295 -18.34 14.83 0.75
N SER A 296 -18.83 15.81 1.53
CA SER A 296 -20.18 15.79 2.10
C SER A 296 -21.28 15.89 1.03
N GLU A 297 -21.03 16.64 -0.04
CA GLU A 297 -21.94 16.78 -1.19
C GLU A 297 -21.84 15.59 -2.16
N CYS A 298 -20.64 14.99 -2.34
CA CYS A 298 -20.38 13.88 -3.27
C CYS A 298 -20.52 12.49 -2.61
N ARG A 299 -21.64 12.21 -1.92
CA ARG A 299 -21.82 10.97 -1.14
C ARG A 299 -21.79 9.67 -1.95
N GLU A 300 -22.05 9.77 -3.25
CA GLU A 300 -22.04 8.63 -4.17
C GLU A 300 -20.62 8.22 -4.59
N VAL A 301 -19.60 9.06 -4.37
CA VAL A 301 -18.22 8.78 -4.77
C VAL A 301 -17.34 8.64 -3.54
N LEU A 302 -16.72 7.47 -3.39
CA LEU A 302 -15.85 7.17 -2.27
C LEU A 302 -14.39 7.45 -2.66
N PHE A 303 -13.90 8.64 -2.31
CA PHE A 303 -12.52 9.09 -2.55
C PHE A 303 -11.90 9.69 -1.28
N SER A 304 -10.62 10.07 -1.32
CA SER A 304 -9.90 10.59 -0.16
C SER A 304 -9.44 12.05 -0.33
N ALA A 305 -9.33 12.80 0.77
CA ALA A 305 -8.73 14.15 0.82
C ALA A 305 -7.19 14.15 1.01
N GLY A 306 -6.56 12.97 0.98
CA GLY A 306 -5.16 12.72 1.35
C GLY A 306 -4.92 11.24 1.64
N SER A 307 -3.96 10.90 2.50
CA SER A 307 -3.90 9.53 3.06
C SER A 307 -5.05 9.28 4.05
N ALA A 308 -5.63 8.08 4.00
CA ALA A 308 -6.72 7.67 4.91
C ALA A 308 -6.32 7.72 6.41
N CYS A 309 -5.02 7.71 6.72
CA CYS A 309 -4.50 7.87 8.08
C CYS A 309 -4.53 9.33 8.57
N ALA A 310 -4.47 10.31 7.66
CA ALA A 310 -4.49 11.73 7.99
C ALA A 310 -5.92 12.32 8.03
N SER A 311 -6.88 11.72 7.32
CA SER A 311 -8.23 12.26 7.09
C SER A 311 -9.06 12.47 8.37
N GLY A 312 -8.75 11.80 9.48
CA GLY A 312 -9.43 12.00 10.77
C GLY A 312 -8.87 13.15 11.63
N SER A 313 -7.67 13.66 11.32
CA SER A 313 -6.93 14.58 12.20
C SER A 313 -7.08 16.06 11.85
N GLY A 314 -7.61 16.38 10.65
CA GLY A 314 -7.69 17.74 10.12
C GLY A 314 -6.33 18.38 9.78
N ARG A 315 -5.21 17.67 9.96
CA ARG A 315 -3.87 18.14 9.62
C ARG A 315 -3.64 18.05 8.11
N PRO A 316 -3.00 19.05 7.48
CA PRO A 316 -2.61 18.97 6.08
C PRO A 316 -1.66 17.79 5.82
N SER A 317 -1.75 17.21 4.62
CA SER A 317 -0.89 16.10 4.20
C SER A 317 0.59 16.49 4.31
N HIS A 318 1.38 15.67 5.04
CA HIS A 318 2.82 15.85 5.12
C HIS A 318 3.49 15.60 3.76
N VAL A 319 2.94 14.70 2.94
CA VAL A 319 3.42 14.43 1.57
C VAL A 319 3.27 15.67 0.69
N LEU A 320 2.09 16.30 0.70
CA LEU A 320 1.85 17.50 -0.11
C LEU A 320 2.73 18.68 0.34
N ARG A 321 2.91 18.86 1.66
CA ARG A 321 3.87 19.84 2.19
C ARG A 321 5.30 19.53 1.78
N ALA A 322 5.71 18.26 1.81
CA ALA A 322 7.07 17.84 1.45
C ALA A 322 7.42 18.08 -0.02
N ILE A 323 6.41 18.18 -0.91
CA ILE A 323 6.60 18.58 -2.31
C ILE A 323 6.41 20.09 -2.54
N GLY A 324 6.28 20.88 -1.47
CA GLY A 324 6.27 22.35 -1.52
C GLY A 324 4.90 23.01 -1.63
N LEU A 325 3.80 22.27 -1.47
CA LEU A 325 2.47 22.89 -1.44
C LEU A 325 2.24 23.63 -0.12
N SER A 326 1.55 24.78 -0.23
CA SER A 326 1.02 25.48 0.94
C SER A 326 -0.08 24.68 1.63
N ASP A 327 -0.38 25.01 2.89
CA ASP A 327 -1.49 24.40 3.63
C ASP A 327 -2.84 24.57 2.92
N ALA A 328 -3.05 25.69 2.24
CA ALA A 328 -4.27 25.95 1.48
C ALA A 328 -4.38 24.99 0.29
N GLN A 329 -3.31 24.84 -0.50
CA GLN A 329 -3.25 23.92 -1.63
C GLN A 329 -3.35 22.44 -1.20
N ALA A 330 -2.72 22.08 -0.08
CA ALA A 330 -2.82 20.73 0.45
C ALA A 330 -4.26 20.40 0.90
N LYS A 331 -4.98 21.36 1.47
CA LYS A 331 -6.39 21.20 1.89
C LYS A 331 -7.39 21.23 0.74
N SER A 332 -7.00 21.77 -0.42
CA SER A 332 -7.81 21.79 -1.64
C SER A 332 -7.53 20.60 -2.58
N SER A 333 -6.80 19.59 -2.11
CA SER A 333 -6.41 18.41 -2.87
C SER A 333 -7.30 17.20 -2.58
N ILE A 334 -7.56 16.40 -3.60
CA ILE A 334 -8.23 15.10 -3.49
C ILE A 334 -7.39 14.00 -4.16
N ARG A 335 -7.60 12.77 -3.72
CA ARG A 335 -6.99 11.56 -4.28
C ARG A 335 -8.07 10.60 -4.77
N LEU A 336 -8.02 10.32 -6.06
CA LEU A 336 -8.79 9.29 -6.73
C LEU A 336 -7.89 8.08 -7.00
N GLY A 337 -8.28 6.93 -6.48
CA GLY A 337 -7.58 5.66 -6.64
C GLY A 337 -8.46 4.62 -7.30
N PHE A 338 -8.07 4.13 -8.46
CA PHE A 338 -8.85 3.17 -9.25
C PHE A 338 -8.02 1.95 -9.65
N GLY A 339 -8.71 0.89 -10.05
CA GLY A 339 -8.06 -0.39 -10.37
C GLY A 339 -8.98 -1.38 -11.05
N ARG A 340 -8.71 -2.68 -10.84
CA ARG A 340 -9.27 -3.82 -11.57
C ARG A 340 -10.79 -3.77 -11.83
N TYR A 341 -11.58 -3.34 -10.85
CA TYR A 341 -13.04 -3.38 -10.95
C TYR A 341 -13.66 -2.01 -11.25
N THR A 342 -12.85 -0.96 -11.37
CA THR A 342 -13.35 0.37 -11.74
C THR A 342 -13.69 0.39 -13.23
N THR A 343 -14.83 0.97 -13.60
CA THR A 343 -15.24 1.11 -15.01
C THR A 343 -15.00 2.53 -15.55
N LEU A 344 -15.00 2.67 -16.87
CA LEU A 344 -14.94 4.00 -17.51
C LEU A 344 -16.17 4.86 -17.16
N GLU A 345 -17.36 4.26 -17.14
CA GLU A 345 -18.61 4.93 -16.76
C GLU A 345 -18.54 5.46 -15.32
N GLU A 346 -17.95 4.68 -14.41
CA GLU A 346 -17.70 5.11 -13.03
C GLU A 346 -16.76 6.31 -12.95
N ILE A 347 -15.69 6.34 -13.76
CA ILE A 347 -14.78 7.51 -13.82
C ILE A 347 -15.50 8.75 -14.35
N GLU A 348 -16.29 8.61 -15.43
CA GLU A 348 -17.03 9.72 -16.04
C GLU A 348 -18.10 10.28 -15.09
N ARG A 349 -18.90 9.40 -14.48
CA ARG A 349 -19.92 9.78 -13.52
C ARG A 349 -19.30 10.41 -12.28
N ALA A 350 -18.22 9.84 -11.74
CA ALA A 350 -17.53 10.43 -10.60
C ALA A 350 -16.99 11.83 -10.92
N ALA A 351 -16.35 12.01 -12.07
CA ALA A 351 -15.85 13.33 -12.48
C ALA A 351 -16.98 14.35 -12.62
N SER A 352 -18.10 13.97 -13.24
CA SER A 352 -19.28 14.84 -13.36
C SER A 352 -19.80 15.28 -11.98
N LEU A 353 -19.97 14.34 -11.04
CA LEU A 353 -20.44 14.63 -9.69
C LEU A 353 -19.48 15.54 -8.92
N ILE A 354 -18.18 15.25 -8.97
CA ILE A 354 -17.14 16.04 -8.29
C ILE A 354 -17.08 17.46 -8.84
N LYS A 355 -17.07 17.63 -10.17
CA LYS A 355 -16.99 18.96 -10.79
C LYS A 355 -18.24 19.78 -10.53
N ALA A 356 -19.43 19.20 -10.66
CA ALA A 356 -20.68 19.90 -10.33
C ALA A 356 -20.73 20.35 -8.86
N ALA A 357 -20.14 19.57 -7.94
CA ALA A 357 -20.04 19.96 -6.53
C ALA A 357 -18.97 21.02 -6.28
N ALA A 358 -17.83 20.97 -6.97
CA ALA A 358 -16.80 22.01 -6.90
C ALA A 358 -17.31 23.35 -7.43
N GLU A 359 -18.04 23.35 -8.56
CA GLU A 359 -18.62 24.55 -9.17
C GLU A 359 -19.55 25.29 -8.20
N ARG A 360 -20.38 24.57 -7.42
CA ARG A 360 -21.27 25.17 -6.40
C ARG A 360 -20.54 25.83 -5.23
N GLN A 361 -19.24 25.63 -5.09
CA GLN A 361 -18.42 26.26 -4.04
C GLN A 361 -17.68 27.50 -4.54
N LEU A 362 -17.47 27.61 -5.85
CA LEU A 362 -16.68 28.67 -6.49
C LEU A 362 -17.54 29.82 -7.05
N VAL A 363 -18.87 29.72 -6.90
CA VAL A 363 -19.87 30.77 -7.17
C VAL A 363 -20.17 31.53 -5.90
#